data_AF-A0A844XZY9-F1
#
_entry.id   AF-A0A844XZY9-F1
#
_cell.length_a   1.000
_cell.length_b   1.000
_cell.length_c   1.000
_cell.angle_alpha   90.00
_cell.angle_beta   90.00
_cell.angle_gamma   90.00
#
_symmetry.space_group_name_H-M   'P 1'
#
loop_
_entity.id
_entity.type
_entity.pdbx_description
1 polymer ?
#
loop_
_entity_poly.entity_id
_entity_poly.type
_entity_poly.pdbx_seq_one_letter_code
_entity_poly.pdbx_strand_id
1 'polypeptide(L)'
;MKFRILAAATASLALAACGSADDASTEAEADTVEIAADEALEEVTEEPVADASANDVSETAAAAEAAEAASIEEAGDNAAATAEAAMDAMAEEGQ
;
A
#
# COMPACT_ATOMS: atom_id res chain seq x y z
N MET A 1 -12.45 -0.98 -33.10
CA MET A 1 -13.11 -2.00 -32.25
C MET A 1 -12.62 -3.44 -32.47
N LYS A 2 -11.69 -3.71 -33.41
CA LYS A 2 -11.16 -5.05 -33.69
C LYS A 2 -10.02 -5.50 -32.76
N PHE A 3 -9.28 -4.56 -32.16
CA PHE A 3 -8.17 -4.85 -31.24
C PHE A 3 -8.60 -5.35 -29.85
N ARG A 4 -9.84 -5.07 -29.43
CA ARG A 4 -10.32 -5.50 -28.10
C ARG A 4 -10.77 -6.96 -28.06
N ILE A 5 -11.17 -7.52 -29.21
CA ILE A 5 -11.56 -8.94 -29.29
C ILE A 5 -10.32 -9.84 -29.23
N LEU A 6 -9.19 -9.39 -29.79
CA LEU A 6 -7.95 -10.16 -29.78
C LEU A 6 -7.33 -10.26 -28.38
N ALA A 7 -7.41 -9.19 -27.58
CA ALA A 7 -6.89 -9.17 -26.21
C ALA A 7 -7.67 -10.09 -25.25
N ALA A 8 -8.98 -10.23 -25.47
CA ALA A 8 -9.81 -11.13 -24.67
C ALA A 8 -9.46 -12.60 -24.94
N ALA A 9 -9.15 -12.96 -26.18
CA ALA A 9 -8.81 -14.33 -26.56
C ALA A 9 -7.47 -14.81 -25.99
N THR A 10 -6.46 -13.94 -25.90
CA THR A 10 -5.16 -14.29 -25.31
C THR A 10 -5.23 -14.42 -23.79
N ALA A 11 -6.11 -13.65 -23.13
CA ALA A 11 -6.33 -13.76 -21.68
C ALA A 11 -6.92 -15.11 -21.28
N SER A 12 -7.76 -15.72 -22.14
CA SER A 12 -8.35 -17.04 -21.88
C SER A 12 -7.32 -18.17 -21.93
N LEU A 13 -6.34 -18.09 -22.84
CA LEU A 13 -5.26 -19.09 -22.94
C LEU A 13 -4.25 -18.97 -21.77
N ALA A 14 -4.01 -17.75 -21.27
CA ALA A 14 -3.14 -17.55 -20.10
C ALA A 14 -3.79 -18.06 -18.79
N LEU A 15 -5.10 -17.90 -18.63
CA LEU A 15 -5.84 -18.48 -17.50
C LEU A 15 -5.89 -20.02 -17.56
N ALA A 16 -5.97 -20.62 -18.75
CA ALA A 16 -5.93 -22.08 -18.90
C ALA A 16 -4.57 -22.68 -18.53
N ALA A 17 -3.47 -21.92 -18.70
CA ALA A 17 -2.14 -22.34 -18.26
C ALA A 17 -1.92 -22.17 -16.75
N CYS A 18 -2.66 -21.26 -16.10
CA CYS A 18 -2.66 -21.07 -14.63
C CYS A 18 -3.83 -21.81 -13.94
N GLY A 19 -4.63 -22.55 -14.70
CA GLY A 19 -5.90 -23.16 -14.29
C GLY A 19 -6.07 -24.57 -14.83
N SER A 20 -4.98 -25.30 -15.05
CA SER A 20 -5.04 -26.75 -15.04
C SER A 20 -5.43 -27.14 -13.63
N ALA A 21 -6.72 -27.41 -13.42
CA ALA A 21 -7.20 -28.08 -12.23
C ALA A 21 -6.72 -29.53 -12.29
N ASP A 22 -5.42 -29.72 -12.07
CA ASP A 22 -4.96 -30.97 -11.50
C ASP A 22 -5.72 -31.12 -10.19
N ASP A 23 -6.39 -32.26 -10.03
CA ASP A 23 -7.16 -32.56 -8.84
C ASP A 23 -6.21 -32.56 -7.63
N ALA A 24 -6.04 -31.41 -6.99
CA ALA A 24 -5.28 -31.24 -5.76
C ALA A 24 -6.01 -31.87 -4.55
N SER A 25 -6.96 -32.78 -4.81
CA SER A 25 -7.67 -33.58 -3.81
C SER A 25 -6.86 -34.78 -3.36
N THR A 26 -5.61 -34.95 -3.83
CA THR A 26 -4.64 -35.75 -3.07
C THR A 26 -4.45 -35.01 -1.75
N GLU A 27 -5.16 -35.48 -0.72
CA GLU A 27 -4.98 -35.05 0.66
C GLU A 27 -3.48 -35.08 0.92
N ALA A 28 -2.86 -33.90 1.02
CA ALA A 28 -1.54 -33.82 1.60
C ALA A 28 -1.73 -34.39 3.00
N GLU A 29 -1.21 -35.60 3.26
CA GLU A 29 -1.12 -36.11 4.61
C GLU A 29 -0.45 -34.99 5.39
N ALA A 30 -1.22 -34.34 6.28
CA ALA A 30 -0.65 -33.35 7.15
C ALA A 30 0.40 -34.10 7.95
N ASP A 31 1.67 -33.87 7.63
CA ASP A 31 2.79 -34.29 8.45
C ASP A 31 2.48 -33.69 9.83
N THR A 32 1.86 -34.51 10.68
CA THR A 32 1.57 -34.14 12.05
C THR A 32 2.93 -34.00 12.66
N VAL A 33 3.33 -32.75 12.88
CA VAL A 33 4.52 -32.46 13.65
C VAL A 33 4.19 -33.00 15.03
N GLU A 34 4.75 -34.15 15.39
CA GLU A 34 4.57 -34.85 16.67
C GLU A 34 5.23 -34.07 17.83
N ILE A 35 4.99 -32.76 17.87
CA ILE A 35 5.35 -31.86 18.94
C ILE A 35 4.15 -31.84 19.87
N ALA A 36 4.40 -32.07 21.16
CA ALA A 36 3.34 -31.99 22.15
C ALA A 36 2.72 -30.58 22.11
N ALA A 37 1.41 -30.46 22.27
CA ALA A 37 0.74 -29.16 22.24
C ALA A 37 1.35 -28.15 23.25
N ASP A 38 1.84 -28.66 24.38
CA ASP A 38 2.55 -27.87 25.38
C ASP A 38 3.88 -27.32 24.87
N GLU A 39 4.65 -28.13 24.12
CA GLU A 39 5.93 -27.74 23.51
C GLU A 39 5.74 -26.69 22.40
N ALA A 40 4.63 -26.76 21.66
CA ALA A 40 4.28 -25.74 20.66
C ALA A 40 3.87 -24.38 21.26
N LEU A 41 3.46 -24.36 22.53
CA LEU A 41 3.04 -23.18 23.27
C LEU A 41 4.12 -22.65 24.22
N GLU A 42 5.30 -23.28 24.25
CA GLU A 42 6.41 -22.78 25.04
C GLU A 42 6.78 -21.35 24.64
N GLU A 43 7.13 -20.53 25.63
CA GLU A 43 7.50 -19.14 25.41
C GLU A 43 8.85 -19.06 24.68
N VAL A 44 8.95 -18.15 23.71
CA VAL A 44 10.23 -17.82 23.10
C VAL A 44 11.03 -16.98 24.10
N THR A 45 12.07 -17.58 24.68
CA THR A 45 12.93 -16.95 25.68
C THR A 45 14.14 -16.21 25.08
N GLU A 46 14.38 -16.39 23.78
CA GLU A 46 15.46 -15.70 23.07
C GLU A 46 15.15 -14.21 22.93
N GLU A 47 16.13 -13.38 23.31
CA GLU A 47 16.04 -11.95 23.10
C GLU A 47 16.03 -11.63 21.60
N PRO A 48 15.19 -10.68 21.14
CA PRO A 48 15.17 -10.29 19.74
C PRO A 48 16.53 -9.72 19.34
N VAL A 49 17.05 -10.18 18.20
CA VAL A 49 18.28 -9.65 17.64
C VAL A 49 18.05 -8.20 17.23
N ALA A 50 18.95 -7.30 17.66
CA ALA A 50 18.87 -5.90 17.30
C ALA A 50 19.03 -5.70 15.79
N ASP A 51 18.04 -5.06 15.16
CA ASP A 51 18.13 -4.58 13.79
C ASP A 51 18.80 -3.20 13.78
N ALA A 52 20.00 -3.13 13.19
CA ALA A 52 20.77 -1.89 13.08
C ALA A 52 20.05 -0.84 12.21
N SER A 53 19.18 -1.28 11.30
CA SER A 53 18.42 -0.44 10.37
C SER A 53 16.99 -0.14 10.85
N ALA A 54 16.64 -0.48 12.09
CA ALA A 54 15.28 -0.27 12.61
C ALA A 54 14.82 1.20 12.56
N ASN A 55 15.76 2.15 12.58
CA ASN A 55 15.49 3.60 12.51
C ASN A 55 15.93 4.21 11.17
N ASP A 56 16.30 3.41 10.18
CA ASP A 56 16.69 3.93 8.88
C ASP A 56 15.47 4.53 8.20
N VAL A 57 15.51 5.84 7.99
CA VAL A 57 14.53 6.54 7.18
C VAL A 57 14.94 6.36 5.72
N SER A 58 14.09 5.70 4.94
CA SER A 58 14.28 5.60 3.49
C SER A 58 14.28 6.99 2.87
N GLU A 59 15.16 7.22 1.89
CA GLU A 59 15.20 8.47 1.11
C GLU A 59 13.82 8.80 0.50
N THR A 60 13.08 7.77 0.10
CA THR A 60 11.69 7.91 -0.38
C THR A 60 10.75 8.43 0.70
N ALA A 61 10.90 7.98 1.94
CA ALA A 61 10.08 8.44 3.07
C ALA A 61 10.40 9.89 3.43
N ALA A 62 11.69 10.24 3.49
CA ALA A 62 12.12 11.62 3.73
C ALA A 62 11.65 12.58 2.62
N ALA A 63 11.69 12.16 1.36
CA ALA A 63 11.20 12.95 0.23
C ALA A 63 9.67 13.14 0.28
N ALA A 64 8.91 12.12 0.68
CA ALA A 64 7.46 12.22 0.85
C ALA A 64 7.09 13.21 1.96
N GLU A 65 7.79 13.17 3.09
CA GLU A 65 7.55 14.07 4.22
C GLU A 65 7.86 15.54 3.85
N ALA A 66 8.94 15.78 3.10
CA ALA A 66 9.27 17.10 2.57
C ALA A 66 8.22 17.62 1.56
N ALA A 67 7.72 16.73 0.69
CA ALA A 67 6.67 17.08 -0.26
C ALA A 67 5.34 17.42 0.45
N GLU A 68 5.00 16.68 1.50
CA GLU A 68 3.82 16.95 2.32
C GLU A 68 3.93 18.32 3.01
N ALA A 69 5.07 18.62 3.63
CA ALA A 69 5.31 19.92 4.25
C ALA A 69 5.15 21.09 3.24
N ALA A 70 5.71 20.95 2.05
CA ALA A 70 5.56 21.94 0.98
C ALA A 70 4.09 22.12 0.54
N SER A 71 3.34 21.02 0.45
CA SER A 71 1.91 21.08 0.08
C SER A 71 1.05 21.79 1.13
N ILE A 72 1.39 21.66 2.42
CA ILE A 72 0.68 22.34 3.52
C ILE A 72 0.94 23.84 3.46
N GLU A 73 2.19 24.24 3.22
CA GLU A 73 2.56 25.65 3.07
C GLU A 73 1.84 26.29 1.88
N GLU A 74 1.85 25.63 0.72
CA GLU A 74 1.13 26.09 -0.47
C GLU A 74 -0.39 26.18 -0.24
N ALA A 75 -0.99 25.23 0.48
CA ALA A 75 -2.40 25.30 0.84
C ALA A 75 -2.71 26.51 1.74
N GLY A 76 -1.81 26.83 2.67
CA GLY A 76 -1.90 28.01 3.54
C GLY A 76 -1.85 29.31 2.75
N ASP A 77 -0.88 29.45 1.85
CA ASP A 77 -0.73 30.63 1.00
C ASP A 77 -1.95 30.84 0.08
N ASN A 78 -2.45 29.77 -0.53
CA ASN A 78 -3.66 29.82 -1.35
C ASN A 78 -4.91 30.24 -0.55
N ALA A 79 -5.05 29.76 0.69
CA ALA A 79 -6.14 30.15 1.57
C ALA A 79 -6.07 31.64 1.94
N ALA A 80 -4.87 32.15 2.25
CA ALA A 80 -4.65 33.56 2.54
C ALA A 80 -4.97 34.45 1.33
N ALA A 81 -4.47 34.11 0.15
CA ALA A 81 -4.75 34.83 -1.09
C ALA A 81 -6.24 34.83 -1.44
N THR A 82 -6.94 33.71 -1.21
CA THR A 82 -8.39 33.62 -1.42
C THR A 82 -9.15 34.53 -0.46
N ALA A 83 -8.74 34.58 0.81
CA ALA A 83 -9.37 35.46 1.80
C ALA A 83 -9.17 36.95 1.46
N GLU A 84 -7.97 37.33 1.01
CA GLU A 84 -7.68 38.70 0.55
C GLU A 84 -8.56 39.09 -0.64
N ALA A 85 -8.61 38.25 -1.68
CA ALA A 85 -9.44 38.49 -2.85
C ALA A 85 -10.94 38.60 -2.52
N ALA A 86 -11.43 37.81 -1.55
CA ALA A 86 -12.81 37.90 -1.09
C ALA A 86 -13.11 39.22 -0.35
N MET A 87 -12.17 39.71 0.47
CA MET A 87 -12.32 40.99 1.16
C MET A 87 -12.31 42.17 0.18
N ASP A 88 -11.43 42.14 -0.83
CA ASP A 88 -11.38 43.15 -1.88
C ASP A 88 -12.69 43.18 -2.68
N ALA A 89 -13.21 42.02 -3.07
CA ALA A 89 -14.50 41.94 -3.78
C ALA A 89 -15.66 42.52 -2.97
N MET A 90 -15.73 42.25 -1.65
CA MET A 90 -16.75 42.84 -0.78
C MET A 90 -16.58 44.35 -0.60
N ALA A 91 -15.35 44.87 -0.66
CA ALA A 91 -15.08 46.30 -0.57
C ALA A 91 -15.47 47.05 -1.85
N GLU A 92 -15.33 46.42 -3.03
CA GLU A 92 -15.76 46.97 -4.31
C GLU A 92 -17.29 46.96 -4.49
N GLU A 93 -17.99 45.96 -3.93
CA GLU A 93 -19.46 45.84 -4.03
C GLU A 93 -20.22 46.78 -3.07
N GLY A 94 -19.52 47.37 -2.09
CA GLY A 94 -20.07 48.29 -1.08
C GLY A 94 -19.96 49.79 -1.39
N GLN A 95 -19.43 50.18 -2.57
CA GLN A 95 -19.39 51.56 -3.09
C GLN A 95 -20.45 51.76 -4.17
#